data_AF-A0A7Y0G8Q6-F1
#
_entry.id   AF-A0A7Y0G8Q6-F1
#
_cell.length_a   1.000
_cell.length_b   1.000
_cell.length_c   1.000
_cell.angle_alpha   90.00
_cell.angle_beta   90.00
_cell.angle_gamma   90.00
#
_symmetry.space_group_name_H-M   'P 1'
#
loop_
_entity.id
_entity.type
_entity.pdbx_description
1 polymer ?
#
loop_
_entity_poly.entity_id
_entity_poly.type
_entity_poly.pdbx_seq_one_letter_code
_entity_poly.pdbx_strand_id
1 'polypeptide(L)'
;MLRFAPRYGMISPCLVRPSRNPRRRAIERAVNDNAPQQDGALFDADGVLAAALRLFAAHGICAAERACEAAEIAKATGDAEGVVWWIEVCRALDRRMAREASRKLARAR
;
A
#
# COMPACT_ATOMS: atom_id res chain seq x y z
N MET A 1 25.32 9.20 14.51
CA MET A 1 23.96 9.44 13.97
C MET A 1 23.96 10.72 13.14
N LEU A 2 23.89 10.61 11.82
CA LEU A 2 23.79 11.78 10.94
C LEU A 2 22.35 12.29 10.91
N ARG A 3 22.11 13.49 11.42
CA ARG A 3 20.85 14.22 11.21
C ARG A 3 20.96 15.01 9.91
N PHE A 4 20.19 14.61 8.90
CA PHE A 4 19.96 15.44 7.72
C PHE A 4 18.91 16.50 8.09
N ALA A 5 19.34 17.73 8.34
CA ALA A 5 18.44 18.86 8.46
C ALA A 5 18.23 19.47 7.06
N PRO A 6 16.99 19.66 6.58
CA PRO A 6 16.75 20.40 5.35
C PRO A 6 17.12 21.87 5.58
N ARG A 7 18.12 22.38 4.87
CA ARG A 7 18.31 23.83 4.71
C ARG A 7 17.28 24.33 3.71
N TYR A 8 16.10 24.73 4.21
CA TYR A 8 15.28 25.69 3.48
C TYR A 8 16.11 26.98 3.35
N GLY A 9 16.69 27.27 2.19
CA GLY A 9 17.49 28.49 2.07
C GLY A 9 18.21 28.77 0.76
N MET A 10 18.43 27.80 -0.14
CA MET A 10 18.92 28.09 -1.49
C MET A 10 18.29 27.14 -2.50
N ILE A 11 17.05 27.42 -2.88
CA ILE A 11 16.54 26.94 -4.16
C ILE A 11 17.25 27.81 -5.21
N SER A 12 18.12 27.22 -6.04
CA SER A 12 18.69 27.95 -7.18
C SER A 12 17.54 28.59 -7.97
N PRO A 13 17.67 29.84 -8.43
CA PRO A 13 16.59 30.52 -9.16
C PRO A 13 16.15 29.75 -10.42
N CYS A 14 17.01 28.88 -10.95
CA CYS A 14 16.71 27.98 -12.07
C CYS A 14 15.83 26.75 -11.70
N LEU A 15 15.69 26.42 -10.41
CA LEU A 15 14.84 25.33 -9.90
C LEU A 15 13.46 25.81 -9.45
N VAL A 16 13.21 27.13 -9.46
CA VAL A 16 11.87 27.69 -9.32
C VAL A 16 11.13 27.47 -10.63
N ARG A 17 10.47 26.31 -10.76
CA ARG A 17 9.40 26.19 -11.76
C ARG A 17 8.25 27.07 -11.29
N PRO A 18 7.80 28.07 -12.06
CA PRO A 18 6.55 28.75 -11.75
C PRO A 18 5.41 27.74 -11.94
N SER A 19 5.03 27.05 -10.87
CA SER A 19 3.80 26.29 -10.84
C SER A 19 2.66 27.31 -10.90
N ARG A 20 2.18 27.59 -12.12
CA ARG A 20 1.04 28.49 -12.37
C ARG A 20 -0.30 27.93 -11.87
N ASN A 21 -0.26 26.79 -11.15
CA ASN A 21 -1.43 26.12 -10.63
C ASN A 21 -1.31 25.99 -9.10
N PRO A 22 -2.07 26.76 -8.31
CA PRO A 22 -2.03 26.71 -6.84
C PRO A 22 -2.53 25.36 -6.27
N ARG A 23 -3.05 24.47 -7.12
CA ARG A 23 -3.42 23.10 -6.74
C ARG A 23 -2.26 22.11 -6.74
N ARG A 24 -1.11 22.45 -7.32
CA ARG A 24 0.14 21.69 -7.12
C ARG A 24 0.78 22.20 -5.84
N ARG A 25 0.23 21.78 -4.70
CA ARG A 25 0.96 21.82 -3.43
C ARG A 25 2.34 21.21 -3.67
N ALA A 26 3.35 21.82 -3.05
CA ALA A 26 4.67 21.23 -2.98
C ALA A 26 4.52 19.75 -2.66
N ILE A 27 5.34 18.90 -3.27
CA ILE A 27 5.51 17.55 -2.79
C ILE A 27 6.11 17.71 -1.39
N GLU A 28 5.25 17.84 -0.37
CA GLU A 28 5.59 18.13 1.03
C GLU A 28 6.38 16.98 1.67
N ARG A 29 6.55 15.89 0.91
CA ARG A 29 7.02 14.62 1.40
C ARG A 29 7.87 13.91 0.36
N ALA A 30 8.99 13.34 0.78
CA ALA A 30 9.82 12.60 -0.14
C ALA A 30 9.04 11.39 -0.68
N VAL A 31 9.18 11.10 -1.96
CA VAL A 31 8.46 10.00 -2.63
C VAL A 31 8.80 8.64 -2.01
N ASN A 32 9.96 8.52 -1.35
CA ASN A 32 10.38 7.31 -0.63
C ASN A 32 9.79 7.20 0.79
N ASP A 33 9.11 8.23 1.31
CA ASP A 33 8.54 8.18 2.64
C ASP A 33 7.22 7.39 2.59
N ASN A 34 7.31 6.09 2.89
CA ASN A 34 6.14 5.26 3.13
C ASN A 34 5.58 5.60 4.53
N ALA A 35 4.68 6.58 4.68
CA ALA A 35 3.93 6.63 5.95
C ALA A 35 3.02 5.42 5.96
N PRO A 36 2.79 4.84 7.15
CA PRO A 36 1.55 4.13 7.34
C PRO A 36 0.42 5.10 6.97
N GLN A 37 -0.36 4.74 5.96
CA GLN A 37 -1.61 5.44 5.70
C GLN A 37 -2.45 5.17 6.95
N GLN A 38 -2.84 6.23 7.67
CA GLN A 38 -3.70 6.14 8.86
C GLN A 38 -5.14 5.78 8.47
N ASP A 39 -5.32 4.80 7.59
CA ASP A 39 -6.60 4.13 7.42
C ASP A 39 -6.66 3.13 8.56
N GLY A 40 -7.64 3.23 9.46
CA GLY A 40 -7.77 2.36 10.64
C GLY A 40 -7.58 0.89 10.30
N ALA A 41 -6.36 0.39 10.50
CA ALA A 41 -5.97 -0.96 10.12
C ALA A 41 -6.78 -1.92 10.98
N LEU A 42 -7.63 -2.72 10.33
CA LEU A 42 -8.46 -3.71 11.00
C LEU A 42 -7.61 -4.80 11.66
N PHE A 43 -6.37 -4.95 11.21
CA PHE A 43 -5.41 -5.95 11.64
C PHE A 43 -4.07 -5.34 12.04
N ASP A 44 -3.31 -6.09 12.85
CA ASP A 44 -1.94 -5.73 13.20
C ASP A 44 -1.06 -5.62 11.95
N ALA A 45 -0.47 -4.44 11.73
CA ALA A 45 0.32 -4.13 10.55
C ALA A 45 1.56 -5.01 10.45
N ASP A 46 2.17 -5.36 11.59
CA ASP A 46 3.35 -6.23 11.63
C ASP A 46 2.97 -7.67 11.28
N GLY A 47 1.83 -8.17 11.76
CA GLY A 47 1.27 -9.45 11.36
C GLY A 47 0.99 -9.56 9.86
N VAL A 48 0.34 -8.55 9.27
CA VAL A 48 0.05 -8.50 7.82
C VAL A 48 1.36 -8.50 7.02
N LEU A 49 2.34 -7.69 7.43
CA LEU A 49 3.63 -7.59 6.78
C LEU A 49 4.40 -8.93 6.86
N ALA A 50 4.44 -9.56 8.03
CA ALA A 50 5.10 -10.85 8.21
C ALA A 50 4.46 -11.94 7.32
N ALA A 51 3.14 -11.97 7.22
CA ALA A 51 2.44 -12.91 6.33
C ALA A 51 2.74 -12.65 4.85
N ALA A 52 2.71 -11.38 4.43
CA ALA A 52 3.08 -10.97 3.08
C ALA A 52 4.51 -11.39 2.71
N LEU A 53 5.47 -11.17 3.61
CA LEU A 53 6.87 -11.55 3.40
C LEU A 53 7.06 -13.06 3.33
N ARG A 54 6.36 -13.85 4.16
CA ARG A 54 6.37 -15.32 4.07
C ARG A 54 5.81 -15.80 2.73
N LEU A 55 4.71 -15.21 2.28
CA LEU A 55 4.09 -15.57 1.00
C LEU A 55 5.00 -15.20 -0.18
N PHE A 56 5.66 -14.06 -0.11
CA PHE A 56 6.68 -13.65 -1.09
C PHE A 56 7.90 -14.57 -1.09
N ALA A 57 8.38 -14.98 0.08
CA ALA A 57 9.48 -15.94 0.18
C ALA A 57 9.12 -17.30 -0.45
N ALA A 58 7.86 -17.74 -0.33
CA ALA A 58 7.40 -19.02 -0.87
C ALA A 58 7.08 -18.98 -2.38
N HIS A 59 6.50 -17.89 -2.88
CA HIS A 59 5.94 -17.81 -4.24
C HIS A 59 6.55 -16.71 -5.13
N GLY A 60 7.43 -15.87 -4.59
CA GLY A 60 8.03 -14.75 -5.31
C GLY A 60 6.99 -13.77 -5.86
N ILE A 61 7.12 -13.42 -7.14
CA ILE A 61 6.27 -12.43 -7.82
C ILE A 61 4.78 -12.85 -7.81
N CYS A 62 4.49 -14.15 -7.82
CA CYS A 62 3.13 -14.68 -7.79
C CYS A 62 2.45 -14.58 -6.41
N ALA A 63 3.14 -14.12 -5.37
CA ALA A 63 2.61 -14.08 -4.01
C ALA A 63 1.34 -13.23 -3.88
N ALA A 64 1.29 -12.09 -4.58
CA ALA A 64 0.11 -11.24 -4.53
C ALA A 64 -1.11 -11.93 -5.17
N GLU A 65 -0.90 -12.70 -6.26
CA GLU A 65 -1.97 -13.49 -6.88
C GLU A 65 -2.46 -14.60 -5.93
N ARG A 66 -1.54 -15.27 -5.23
CA ARG A 66 -1.90 -16.27 -4.20
C ARG A 66 -2.74 -15.65 -3.08
N ALA A 67 -2.43 -14.43 -2.65
CA ALA A 67 -3.24 -13.73 -1.66
C ALA A 67 -4.66 -13.42 -2.20
N CYS A 68 -4.80 -13.03 -3.47
CA CYS A 68 -6.11 -12.85 -4.09
C CYS A 68 -6.92 -14.15 -4.14
N GLU A 69 -6.30 -15.27 -4.55
CA GLU A 69 -6.97 -16.58 -4.56
C GLU A 69 -7.42 -17.00 -3.15
N ALA A 70 -6.58 -16.77 -2.14
CA ALA A 70 -6.95 -17.04 -0.75
C ALA A 70 -8.14 -16.18 -0.29
N ALA A 71 -8.23 -14.92 -0.73
CA ALA A 71 -9.40 -14.08 -0.49
C ALA A 71 -10.66 -14.60 -1.21
N GLU A 72 -10.53 -15.11 -2.44
CA GLU A 72 -11.63 -15.74 -3.17
C GLU A 72 -12.13 -17.01 -2.48
N ILE A 73 -11.22 -17.85 -1.98
CA ILE A 73 -11.55 -19.06 -1.20
C ILE A 73 -12.26 -18.67 0.09
N ALA A 74 -11.72 -17.70 0.86
CA ALA A 74 -12.35 -17.23 2.10
C ALA A 74 -13.76 -16.69 1.85
N LYS A 75 -13.97 -16.02 0.71
CA LYS A 75 -15.30 -15.56 0.31
C LYS A 75 -16.24 -16.73 0.00
N ALA A 76 -15.76 -17.74 -0.72
CA ALA A 76 -16.55 -18.93 -1.05
C ALA A 76 -16.96 -19.71 0.22
N THR A 77 -16.11 -19.70 1.25
CA THR A 77 -16.42 -20.32 2.55
C THR A 77 -17.26 -19.44 3.49
N GLY A 78 -17.56 -18.20 3.09
CA GLY A 78 -18.34 -17.26 3.91
C GLY A 78 -17.55 -16.59 5.04
N ASP A 79 -16.22 -16.70 5.03
CA ASP A 79 -15.35 -16.08 6.03
C ASP A 79 -15.04 -14.63 5.65
N ALA A 80 -15.85 -13.71 6.16
CA ALA A 80 -15.70 -12.29 5.91
C ALA A 80 -14.40 -11.72 6.47
N GLU A 81 -13.91 -12.22 7.61
CA GLU A 81 -12.67 -11.75 8.24
C GLU A 81 -11.46 -12.19 7.42
N GLY A 82 -11.43 -13.45 7.00
CA GLY A 82 -10.41 -14.00 6.11
C GLY A 82 -10.33 -13.25 4.78
N VAL A 83 -11.47 -12.84 4.21
CA VAL A 83 -11.49 -12.01 3.00
C VAL A 83 -10.75 -10.69 3.22
N VAL A 84 -11.05 -9.98 4.30
CA VAL A 84 -10.41 -8.68 4.57
C VAL A 84 -8.92 -8.88 4.86
N TRP A 85 -8.57 -9.92 5.62
CA TRP A 85 -7.17 -10.26 5.92
C TRP A 85 -6.35 -10.48 4.64
N TRP A 86 -6.82 -11.34 3.74
CA TRP A 86 -6.10 -11.64 2.50
C TRP A 86 -6.04 -10.46 1.54
N ILE A 87 -7.03 -9.57 1.56
CA ILE A 87 -6.98 -8.30 0.82
C ILE A 87 -5.92 -7.36 1.39
N GLU A 88 -5.77 -7.26 2.72
CA GLU A 88 -4.72 -6.44 3.34
C GLU A 88 -3.32 -7.02 3.09
N VAL A 89 -3.15 -8.35 3.15
CA VAL A 89 -1.91 -9.02 2.73
C VAL A 89 -1.60 -8.74 1.25
N CYS A 90 -2.59 -8.82 0.37
CA CYS A 90 -2.43 -8.45 -1.04
C CYS A 90 -2.08 -6.97 -1.19
N ARG A 91 -2.65 -6.07 -0.38
CA ARG A 91 -2.39 -4.62 -0.43
C ARG A 91 -0.98 -4.27 -0.01
N ALA A 92 -0.40 -5.02 0.92
CA ALA A 92 1.00 -4.90 1.33
C ALA A 92 1.97 -5.26 0.19
N LEU A 93 1.60 -6.21 -0.67
CA LEU A 93 2.39 -6.64 -1.83
C LEU A 93 2.14 -5.81 -3.09
N ASP A 94 0.86 -5.67 -3.48
CA ASP A 94 0.39 -4.92 -4.65
C ASP A 94 -0.93 -4.20 -4.35
N ARG A 95 -0.84 -2.88 -4.20
CA ARG A 95 -2.00 -2.01 -3.92
C ARG A 95 -3.01 -1.94 -5.06
N ARG A 96 -2.55 -2.03 -6.32
CA ARG A 96 -3.45 -1.95 -7.48
C ARG A 96 -4.27 -3.22 -7.58
N MET A 97 -3.61 -4.36 -7.48
CA MET A 97 -4.28 -5.66 -7.56
C MET A 97 -5.23 -5.88 -6.38
N ALA A 98 -4.85 -5.48 -5.16
CA ALA A 98 -5.76 -5.53 -4.01
C ALA A 98 -7.04 -4.74 -4.26
N ARG A 99 -6.96 -3.51 -4.81
CA ARG A 99 -8.14 -2.71 -5.16
C ARG A 99 -9.01 -3.38 -6.22
N GLU A 100 -8.41 -4.01 -7.22
CA GLU A 100 -9.14 -4.75 -8.26
C GLU A 100 -9.84 -5.98 -7.68
N ALA A 101 -9.16 -6.75 -6.82
CA ALA A 101 -9.71 -7.89 -6.10
C ALA A 101 -10.87 -7.47 -5.18
N SER A 102 -10.71 -6.44 -4.37
CA SER A 102 -11.80 -5.93 -3.51
C SER A 102 -13.03 -5.54 -4.31
N ARG A 103 -12.85 -4.91 -5.49
CA ARG A 103 -13.97 -4.57 -6.39
C ARG A 103 -14.65 -5.81 -6.97
N LYS A 104 -13.88 -6.83 -7.39
CA LYS A 104 -14.42 -8.10 -7.90
C LYS A 104 -15.22 -8.81 -6.81
N LEU A 105 -14.65 -8.93 -5.61
CA LEU A 105 -15.30 -9.58 -4.48
C LEU A 105 -16.55 -8.80 -4.02
N ALA A 106 -16.57 -7.47 -4.07
CA ALA A 106 -17.77 -6.70 -3.75
C ALA A 106 -18.91 -6.89 -4.77
N ARG A 107 -18.58 -7.15 -6.05
CA ARG A 107 -19.57 -7.35 -7.14
C ARG A 107 -20.19 -8.73 -7.15
N ALA A 108 -19.46 -9.76 -6.73
CA ALA A 108 -19.95 -11.13 -6.70
C ALA A 108 -20.83 -11.41 -5.46
N ARG A 109 -21.62 -10.43 -5.03
CA ARG A 109 -22.47 -10.47 -3.82
C ARG A 109 -23.93 -10.67 -4.19
#